data_AF-A0A1S2QWI7-F1
#
_entry.id   AF-A0A1S2QWI7-F1
#
_cell.length_a   1.000
_cell.length_b   1.000
_cell.length_c   1.000
_cell.angle_alpha   90.00
_cell.angle_beta   90.00
_cell.angle_gamma   90.00
#
_symmetry.space_group_name_H-M   'P 1'
#
loop_
_entity.id
_entity.type
_entity.pdbx_description
1 polymer ?
#
loop_
_entity_poly.entity_id
_entity_poly.type
_entity_poly.pdbx_seq_one_letter_code
_entity_poly.pdbx_strand_id
1 'polypeptide(L)'
;METRCSKCKLHSCSCFIEQSCFYRSSSFIPTAIPGPPGPPGPPGPPGFSSDHAFIYNLSAQALMPENDILYDSNGTTIGAITHTPGTAGILINDPGDYYISFSVTGNITNQFALFNGGVLVPGTIYGSDDAGQQNTGQTILTVDTVPATLTVRYHTNIVPLTVTLQTEAGGSQANDTASVFIQKLGAQTTVTVASSADLLAALNNNTFSRIVLTPGIAYNISTSPAVIRTSAVRLISTANTSVTFNIDQAFNFITIGANVTPIVNRITNITLGVTYATIQAAINAAANGNVIELSPGTYNVTVGINTPDDQLLINKSITLRGISSALTNVVFVSNGNSLDLPYMVIAADNVIVENINFTGPTPAIVGAGDMNSIFTIPASFGPPPSIFTNIKMRYNIFNGGQYTGFIAADRMQFIGNTIFHNFLHNCLVLTFNITSTLIYGNIFNGSTDSKGAILIENSFGGEFAQGLMNISNNSVFSFFQFIVWDTVAVNVSLEVTENYVNHTGNSYSPGITAATFSFYITGGWDFSGFTEILFQENIFVKSDLPNGLAVYLDYGGGGTNLPAAGQIKILDNFFSYLQPWGGPGDTLLPAVPPQPVLPIGYTTGPPVTVTMFVIQGNQLF
;
A
#
# COMPACT_ATOMS: atom_id res chain seq x y z
N MET A 1 5.31 -44.38 94.19
CA MET A 1 4.31 -43.40 94.65
C MET A 1 4.52 -42.14 93.83
N GLU A 2 3.63 -41.83 92.90
CA GLU A 2 3.49 -40.46 92.41
C GLU A 2 2.00 -40.12 92.36
N THR A 3 1.62 -39.31 93.33
CA THR A 3 0.28 -38.80 93.60
C THR A 3 -0.13 -37.84 92.50
N ARG A 4 -1.01 -38.30 91.61
CA ARG A 4 -1.72 -37.43 90.67
C ARG A 4 -2.59 -36.46 91.48
N CYS A 5 -2.64 -35.19 91.05
CA CYS A 5 -3.58 -34.22 91.61
C CYS A 5 -5.01 -34.74 91.47
N SER A 6 -5.77 -34.75 92.57
CA SER A 6 -7.13 -35.28 92.64
C SER A 6 -8.14 -34.52 91.76
N LYS A 7 -7.80 -33.30 91.30
CA LYS A 7 -8.68 -32.47 90.49
C LYS A 7 -8.45 -32.53 88.98
N CYS A 8 -7.23 -32.70 88.49
CA CYS A 8 -6.94 -32.60 87.04
C CYS A 8 -6.16 -33.79 86.44
N LYS A 9 -5.71 -34.75 87.26
CA LYS A 9 -5.05 -36.01 86.85
C LYS A 9 -3.83 -35.90 85.91
N LEU A 10 -3.25 -34.72 85.70
CA LEU A 10 -2.04 -34.52 84.89
C LEU A 10 -0.76 -34.56 85.74
N HIS A 11 0.35 -34.88 85.08
CA HIS A 11 1.63 -35.32 85.68
C HIS A 11 2.66 -34.22 85.93
N SER A 12 2.40 -32.97 85.53
CA SER A 12 3.41 -31.91 85.66
C SER A 12 2.73 -30.54 85.81
N CYS A 13 2.68 -30.05 87.05
CA CYS A 13 2.22 -28.71 87.38
C CYS A 13 3.35 -28.01 88.15
N SER A 14 3.91 -26.94 87.60
CA SER A 14 4.88 -26.08 88.28
C SER A 14 4.10 -24.92 88.93
N CYS A 15 3.89 -24.96 90.24
CA CYS A 15 3.31 -23.86 90.99
C CYS A 15 4.41 -23.11 91.77
N PHE A 16 4.61 -21.84 91.43
CA PHE A 16 5.11 -20.79 92.33
C PHE A 16 4.12 -19.62 92.16
N ILE A 17 3.10 -19.57 93.01
CA ILE A 17 2.93 -18.74 94.23
C ILE A 17 2.74 -17.25 93.93
N GLU A 18 1.51 -16.82 94.24
CA GLU A 18 1.00 -15.49 94.55
C GLU A 18 0.95 -14.41 93.46
N GLN A 19 -0.14 -14.43 92.67
CA GLN A 19 -1.17 -13.38 92.70
C GLN A 19 -2.48 -13.87 92.04
N SER A 20 -3.57 -13.74 92.81
CA SER A 20 -5.01 -13.76 92.45
C SER A 20 -5.44 -14.24 91.05
N CYS A 21 -5.94 -15.48 90.96
CA CYS A 21 -6.74 -15.96 89.84
C CYS A 21 -8.17 -15.38 89.91
N PHE A 22 -8.46 -14.40 89.05
CA PHE A 22 -9.84 -14.04 88.70
C PHE A 22 -10.50 -15.22 87.96
N TYR A 23 -11.65 -15.66 88.47
CA TYR A 23 -12.57 -16.54 87.76
C TYR A 23 -13.02 -15.86 86.45
N ARG A 24 -12.59 -16.39 85.30
CA ARG A 24 -13.38 -16.33 84.06
C ARG A 24 -13.90 -17.73 83.81
N SER A 25 -15.21 -17.88 83.78
CA SER A 25 -15.89 -19.07 83.30
C SER A 25 -15.37 -19.40 81.89
N SER A 26 -14.58 -20.46 81.76
CA SER A 26 -14.25 -21.03 80.46
C SER A 26 -15.50 -21.74 79.95
N SER A 27 -16.33 -20.98 79.25
CA SER A 27 -17.28 -21.51 78.28
C SER A 27 -16.49 -22.45 77.36
N PHE A 28 -16.79 -23.74 77.39
CA PHE A 28 -16.46 -24.62 76.29
C PHE A 28 -17.22 -24.08 75.07
N ILE A 29 -16.52 -23.30 74.24
CA ILE A 29 -17.03 -22.94 72.91
C ILE A 29 -17.00 -24.26 72.12
N PRO A 30 -18.15 -24.77 71.65
CA PRO A 30 -18.15 -25.90 70.73
C PRO A 30 -17.25 -25.51 69.56
N THR A 31 -16.38 -26.40 69.07
CA THR A 31 -15.74 -26.18 67.76
C THR A 31 -16.84 -25.78 66.80
N ALA A 32 -16.80 -24.52 66.36
CA ALA A 32 -17.83 -23.95 65.52
C ALA A 32 -17.96 -24.87 64.31
N ILE A 33 -19.18 -25.33 64.05
CA ILE A 33 -19.54 -25.94 62.77
C ILE A 33 -19.00 -24.96 61.72
N PRO A 34 -18.17 -25.39 60.74
CA PRO A 34 -17.77 -24.51 59.67
C PRO A 34 -19.02 -23.81 59.15
N GLY A 35 -18.99 -22.47 59.08
CA GLY A 35 -20.10 -21.71 58.55
C GLY A 35 -20.49 -22.28 57.18
N PRO A 36 -21.76 -22.18 56.77
CA PRO A 36 -22.15 -22.58 55.43
C PRO A 36 -21.17 -21.95 54.43
N PRO A 37 -20.74 -22.69 53.39
CA PRO A 37 -19.89 -22.13 52.35
C PRO A 37 -20.42 -20.76 51.94
N GLY A 38 -19.53 -19.77 51.83
CA GLY A 38 -19.92 -18.47 51.31
C GLY A 38 -20.63 -18.65 49.97
N PRO A 39 -21.55 -17.73 49.59
CA PRO A 39 -22.14 -17.78 48.26
C PRO A 39 -21.02 -17.93 47.22
N PRO A 40 -21.23 -18.75 46.18
CA PRO A 40 -20.28 -18.84 45.07
C PRO A 40 -19.87 -17.43 44.66
N GLY A 41 -18.57 -17.22 44.43
CA GLY A 41 -18.11 -15.97 43.82
C GLY A 41 -18.87 -15.72 42.52
N PRO A 42 -19.01 -14.46 42.07
CA PRO A 42 -19.56 -14.19 40.74
C PRO A 42 -18.81 -15.07 39.72
N PRO A 43 -19.51 -15.68 38.75
CA PRO A 43 -18.86 -16.39 37.67
C PRO A 43 -17.71 -15.55 37.14
N GLY A 44 -16.53 -16.17 36.94
CA GLY A 44 -15.43 -15.48 36.26
C GLY A 44 -15.92 -14.93 34.91
N PRO A 45 -15.28 -13.88 34.37
CA PRO A 45 -15.60 -13.41 33.03
C PRO A 45 -15.63 -14.61 32.08
N PRO A 46 -16.61 -14.69 31.15
CA PRO A 46 -16.56 -15.69 30.08
C PRO A 46 -15.15 -15.68 29.49
N GLY A 47 -14.52 -16.85 29.36
CA GLY A 47 -13.25 -16.95 28.64
C GLY A 47 -13.41 -16.36 27.24
N PHE A 48 -12.31 -15.82 26.68
CA PHE A 48 -12.25 -15.35 25.29
C PHE A 48 -13.09 -16.25 24.38
N SER A 49 -13.94 -15.67 23.53
CA SER A 49 -14.81 -16.41 22.60
C SER A 49 -14.02 -17.50 21.91
N SER A 50 -14.44 -18.76 22.04
CA SER A 50 -13.68 -19.91 21.53
C SER A 50 -13.99 -20.24 20.07
N ASP A 51 -14.56 -19.30 19.30
CA ASP A 51 -14.91 -19.53 17.91
C ASP A 51 -13.63 -19.69 17.12
N HIS A 52 -13.41 -20.88 16.57
CA HIS A 52 -12.26 -21.16 15.74
C HIS A 52 -12.57 -22.22 14.69
N ALA A 53 -11.83 -22.17 13.59
CA ALA A 53 -11.89 -23.18 12.55
C ALA A 53 -10.48 -23.45 12.02
N PHE A 54 -10.20 -24.73 11.77
CA PHE A 54 -9.06 -25.15 10.97
C PHE A 54 -9.61 -25.81 9.70
N ILE A 55 -9.25 -25.26 8.54
CA ILE A 55 -9.75 -25.68 7.22
C ILE A 55 -8.51 -25.95 6.36
N TYR A 56 -8.48 -27.05 5.62
CA TYR A 56 -7.26 -27.49 4.93
C TYR A 56 -7.55 -28.26 3.65
N ASN A 57 -6.50 -28.43 2.83
CA ASN A 57 -6.56 -29.07 1.53
C ASN A 57 -5.40 -30.06 1.38
N LEU A 58 -5.71 -31.33 1.09
CA LEU A 58 -4.69 -32.36 0.85
C LEU A 58 -4.46 -32.63 -0.64
N SER A 59 -5.34 -32.14 -1.52
CA SER A 59 -5.32 -32.43 -2.95
C SER A 59 -4.46 -31.45 -3.76
N ALA A 60 -3.80 -31.90 -4.83
CA ALA A 60 -3.08 -30.97 -5.71
C ALA A 60 -4.07 -30.03 -6.42
N GLN A 61 -3.71 -28.75 -6.55
CA GLN A 61 -4.51 -27.75 -7.25
C GLN A 61 -3.64 -26.91 -8.16
N ALA A 62 -4.07 -26.72 -9.41
CA ALA A 62 -3.45 -25.80 -10.35
C ALA A 62 -4.20 -24.46 -10.33
N LEU A 63 -3.55 -23.41 -9.85
CA LEU A 63 -4.13 -22.08 -9.67
C LEU A 63 -3.50 -21.10 -10.66
N MET A 64 -4.34 -20.48 -11.49
CA MET A 64 -3.97 -19.27 -12.24
C MET A 64 -4.06 -18.05 -11.32
N PRO A 65 -3.36 -16.93 -11.62
CA PRO A 65 -3.54 -15.72 -10.84
C PRO A 65 -5.02 -15.32 -10.75
N GLU A 66 -5.37 -14.76 -9.60
CA GLU A 66 -6.72 -14.42 -9.16
C GLU A 66 -7.67 -15.59 -8.88
N ASN A 67 -7.21 -16.85 -8.98
CA ASN A 67 -8.00 -17.99 -8.50
C ASN A 67 -7.94 -18.12 -6.98
N ASP A 68 -9.10 -18.39 -6.37
CA ASP A 68 -9.21 -18.74 -4.96
C ASP A 68 -8.84 -20.22 -4.71
N ILE A 69 -8.19 -20.50 -3.58
CA ILE A 69 -7.87 -21.87 -3.14
C ILE A 69 -9.16 -22.58 -2.72
N LEU A 70 -9.39 -23.79 -3.24
CA LEU A 70 -10.46 -24.68 -2.74
C LEU A 70 -9.94 -25.51 -1.56
N TYR A 71 -10.77 -25.75 -0.54
CA TYR A 71 -10.40 -26.62 0.58
C TYR A 71 -11.23 -27.89 0.58
N ASP A 72 -10.58 -29.06 0.61
CA ASP A 72 -11.26 -30.36 0.56
C ASP A 72 -11.72 -30.87 1.95
N SER A 73 -11.23 -30.27 3.04
CA SER A 73 -11.40 -30.81 4.38
C SER A 73 -11.66 -29.75 5.45
N ASN A 74 -12.44 -30.12 6.46
CA ASN A 74 -12.63 -29.36 7.70
C ASN A 74 -11.97 -30.10 8.85
N GLY A 75 -11.11 -29.40 9.60
CA GLY A 75 -10.61 -29.83 10.89
C GLY A 75 -11.56 -29.42 12.02
N THR A 76 -10.99 -29.17 13.20
CA THR A 76 -11.77 -28.71 14.36
C THR A 76 -12.42 -27.35 14.06
N THR A 77 -13.74 -27.30 14.21
CA THR A 77 -14.53 -26.08 14.00
C THR A 77 -15.50 -25.91 15.16
N ILE A 78 -15.49 -24.74 15.79
CA ILE A 78 -16.35 -24.35 16.91
C ILE A 78 -16.90 -22.95 16.62
N GLY A 79 -18.19 -22.73 16.91
CA GLY A 79 -18.82 -21.42 16.85
C GLY A 79 -19.41 -21.07 15.49
N ALA A 80 -19.36 -19.80 15.10
CA ALA A 80 -20.06 -19.23 13.96
C ALA A 80 -19.25 -19.23 12.64
N ILE A 81 -18.13 -19.95 12.60
CA ILE A 81 -17.28 -20.10 11.41
C ILE A 81 -17.68 -21.39 10.69
N THR A 82 -17.96 -21.31 9.39
CA THR A 82 -18.42 -22.48 8.61
C THR A 82 -17.77 -22.53 7.24
N HIS A 83 -17.47 -23.73 6.74
CA HIS A 83 -16.92 -23.96 5.41
C HIS A 83 -17.52 -25.25 4.81
N THR A 84 -17.80 -25.23 3.50
CA THR A 84 -18.29 -26.40 2.76
C THR A 84 -17.12 -27.06 2.03
N PRO A 85 -16.75 -28.32 2.33
CA PRO A 85 -15.70 -29.03 1.61
C PRO A 85 -15.86 -28.97 0.08
N GLY A 86 -14.75 -28.76 -0.62
CA GLY A 86 -14.69 -28.57 -2.07
C GLY A 86 -14.95 -27.13 -2.54
N THR A 87 -15.09 -26.16 -1.63
CA THR A 87 -15.31 -24.74 -1.97
C THR A 87 -14.17 -23.87 -1.46
N ALA A 88 -14.07 -22.62 -1.96
CA ALA A 88 -13.09 -21.65 -1.45
C ALA A 88 -13.62 -20.81 -0.28
N GLY A 89 -14.93 -20.61 -0.22
CA GLY A 89 -15.57 -19.63 0.66
C GLY A 89 -15.66 -20.11 2.10
N ILE A 90 -15.04 -19.38 3.01
CA ILE A 90 -15.15 -19.58 4.46
C ILE A 90 -16.08 -18.50 5.01
N LEU A 91 -17.21 -18.92 5.59
CA LEU A 91 -18.24 -18.01 6.10
C LEU A 91 -18.00 -17.67 7.58
N ILE A 92 -18.00 -16.38 7.89
CA ILE A 92 -18.02 -15.84 9.25
C ILE A 92 -19.40 -15.26 9.51
N ASN A 93 -20.15 -15.85 10.46
CA ASN A 93 -21.55 -15.49 10.72
C ASN A 93 -21.74 -14.62 11.97
N ASP A 94 -20.68 -14.31 12.70
CA ASP A 94 -20.73 -13.48 13.90
C ASP A 94 -19.70 -12.34 13.81
N PRO A 95 -20.07 -11.06 14.02
CA PRO A 95 -19.10 -9.97 13.97
C PRO A 95 -18.07 -10.07 15.10
N GLY A 96 -16.87 -9.57 14.84
CA GLY A 96 -15.77 -9.64 15.78
C GLY A 96 -14.41 -9.37 15.14
N ASP A 97 -13.38 -9.38 15.97
CA ASP A 97 -12.01 -9.39 15.50
C ASP A 97 -11.54 -10.84 15.43
N TYR A 98 -10.94 -11.22 14.30
CA TYR A 98 -10.50 -12.58 14.02
C TYR A 98 -9.01 -12.58 13.69
N TYR A 99 -8.24 -13.40 14.41
CA TYR A 99 -6.92 -13.82 13.94
C TYR A 99 -7.13 -14.83 12.82
N ILE A 100 -6.50 -14.59 11.68
CA ILE A 100 -6.56 -15.45 10.51
C ILE A 100 -5.12 -15.71 10.09
N SER A 101 -4.75 -16.96 9.95
CA SER A 101 -3.50 -17.35 9.31
C SER A 101 -3.76 -18.34 8.20
N PHE A 102 -2.95 -18.28 7.15
CA PHE A 102 -2.96 -19.26 6.07
C PHE A 102 -1.55 -19.75 5.78
N SER A 103 -1.44 -20.98 5.30
CA SER A 103 -0.19 -21.57 4.85
C SER A 103 -0.43 -22.27 3.51
N VAL A 104 0.47 -22.09 2.55
CA VAL A 104 0.34 -22.60 1.18
C VAL A 104 1.65 -23.21 0.72
N THR A 105 1.58 -24.43 0.21
CA THR A 105 2.70 -25.20 -0.33
C THR A 105 2.68 -25.15 -1.86
N GLY A 106 3.22 -24.08 -2.43
CA GLY A 106 3.36 -23.89 -3.88
C GLY A 106 4.64 -24.51 -4.43
N ASN A 107 4.64 -24.89 -5.72
CA ASN A 107 5.78 -25.48 -6.41
C ASN A 107 6.73 -24.47 -7.09
N ILE A 108 6.40 -23.18 -7.05
CA ILE A 108 7.12 -22.06 -7.67
C ILE A 108 6.98 -20.81 -6.78
N THR A 109 7.69 -19.74 -7.10
CA THR A 109 7.50 -18.44 -6.46
C THR A 109 6.03 -18.00 -6.56
N ASN A 110 5.49 -17.46 -5.47
CA ASN A 110 4.05 -17.22 -5.39
C ASN A 110 3.71 -16.12 -4.38
N GLN A 111 2.58 -15.45 -4.61
CA GLN A 111 2.01 -14.49 -3.68
C GLN A 111 0.53 -14.83 -3.44
N PHE A 112 0.13 -14.88 -2.17
CA PHE A 112 -1.24 -15.16 -1.77
C PHE A 112 -1.75 -14.03 -0.87
N ALA A 113 -3.06 -13.76 -0.96
CA ALA A 113 -3.69 -12.76 -0.12
C ALA A 113 -5.08 -13.17 0.36
N LEU A 114 -5.50 -12.57 1.47
CA LEU A 114 -6.84 -12.76 2.03
C LEU A 114 -7.80 -11.77 1.38
N PHE A 115 -8.97 -12.27 0.96
CA PHE A 115 -10.07 -11.47 0.45
C PHE A 115 -11.29 -11.62 1.36
N ASN A 116 -12.06 -10.55 1.54
CA ASN A 116 -13.35 -10.56 2.23
C ASN A 116 -14.42 -10.03 1.27
N GLY A 117 -15.36 -10.88 0.87
CA GLY A 117 -16.41 -10.54 -0.09
C GLY A 117 -15.84 -10.13 -1.46
N GLY A 118 -14.71 -10.73 -1.86
CA GLY A 118 -14.02 -10.41 -3.12
C GLY A 118 -13.17 -9.13 -3.09
N VAL A 119 -13.08 -8.44 -1.95
CA VAL A 119 -12.21 -7.28 -1.77
C VAL A 119 -10.94 -7.70 -1.03
N LEU A 120 -9.77 -7.31 -1.57
CA LEU A 120 -8.48 -7.55 -0.93
C LEU A 120 -8.47 -6.97 0.49
N VAL A 121 -8.10 -7.80 1.47
CA VAL A 121 -7.83 -7.31 2.83
C VAL A 121 -6.44 -6.65 2.81
N PRO A 122 -6.33 -5.34 3.04
CA PRO A 122 -5.05 -4.63 2.91
C PRO A 122 -3.96 -5.22 3.81
N GLY A 123 -2.73 -5.26 3.31
CA GLY A 123 -1.57 -5.77 4.05
C GLY A 123 -1.51 -7.29 4.20
N THR A 124 -2.34 -8.04 3.46
CA THR A 124 -2.37 -9.52 3.53
C THR A 124 -1.72 -10.21 2.34
N ILE A 125 -1.03 -9.48 1.46
CA ILE A 125 -0.23 -10.07 0.40
C ILE A 125 1.06 -10.62 1.02
N TYR A 126 1.20 -11.94 1.03
CA TYR A 126 2.41 -12.64 1.48
C TYR A 126 3.03 -13.35 0.28
N GLY A 127 4.33 -13.14 0.09
CA GLY A 127 5.10 -13.71 -1.00
C GLY A 127 6.09 -14.78 -0.54
N SER A 128 6.43 -15.67 -1.46
CA SER A 128 7.56 -16.57 -1.37
C SER A 128 8.35 -16.49 -2.68
N ASP A 129 9.65 -16.19 -2.55
CA ASP A 129 10.57 -16.00 -3.68
C ASP A 129 11.37 -17.29 -4.00
N ASP A 130 10.97 -18.43 -3.43
CA ASP A 130 11.58 -19.74 -3.68
C ASP A 130 10.50 -20.82 -3.83
N ALA A 131 10.62 -21.64 -4.88
CA ALA A 131 9.78 -22.78 -5.17
C ALA A 131 9.72 -23.85 -4.05
N GLY A 132 10.71 -23.89 -3.16
CA GLY A 132 10.77 -24.81 -2.02
C GLY A 132 10.32 -24.20 -0.69
N GLN A 133 9.93 -22.93 -0.66
CA GLN A 133 9.56 -22.22 0.56
C GLN A 133 8.04 -22.22 0.78
N GLN A 134 7.64 -22.54 2.01
CA GLN A 134 6.24 -22.43 2.43
C GLN A 134 5.82 -20.96 2.49
N ASN A 135 4.74 -20.59 1.80
CA ASN A 135 4.17 -19.24 1.91
C ASN A 135 3.16 -19.21 3.07
N THR A 136 3.42 -18.39 4.09
CA THR A 136 2.55 -18.29 5.26
C THR A 136 2.20 -16.84 5.53
N GLY A 137 0.90 -16.56 5.60
CA GLY A 137 0.35 -15.24 5.90
C GLY A 137 -0.47 -15.21 7.18
N GLN A 138 -0.61 -14.03 7.76
CA GLN A 138 -1.45 -13.83 8.95
C GLN A 138 -2.01 -12.42 9.02
N THR A 139 -3.16 -12.25 9.65
CA THR A 139 -3.76 -10.93 9.87
C THR A 139 -4.74 -10.96 11.04
N ILE A 140 -5.05 -9.79 11.56
CA ILE A 140 -6.23 -9.59 12.40
C ILE A 140 -7.24 -8.82 11.54
N LEU A 141 -8.37 -9.47 11.27
CA LEU A 141 -9.45 -8.88 10.50
C LEU A 141 -10.65 -8.59 11.39
N THR A 142 -11.09 -7.34 11.39
CA THR A 142 -12.39 -6.97 11.93
C THR A 142 -13.49 -7.32 10.92
N VAL A 143 -14.37 -8.23 11.28
CA VAL A 143 -15.56 -8.61 10.51
C VAL A 143 -16.77 -7.86 11.07
N ASP A 144 -17.25 -6.89 10.31
CA ASP A 144 -18.31 -5.96 10.72
C ASP A 144 -19.70 -6.26 10.12
N THR A 145 -19.71 -6.92 8.96
CA THR A 145 -20.91 -7.28 8.22
C THR A 145 -20.92 -8.79 8.06
N VAL A 146 -21.99 -9.43 8.51
CA VAL A 146 -22.15 -10.88 8.43
C VAL A 146 -23.40 -11.25 7.64
N PRO A 147 -23.41 -12.36 6.87
CA PRO A 147 -22.28 -13.27 6.68
C PRO A 147 -21.14 -12.62 5.87
N ALA A 148 -19.91 -12.75 6.35
CA ALA A 148 -18.71 -12.41 5.59
C ALA A 148 -18.17 -13.67 4.93
N THR A 149 -17.65 -13.53 3.70
CA THR A 149 -17.05 -14.65 2.96
C THR A 149 -15.57 -14.38 2.78
N LEU A 150 -14.73 -15.17 3.43
CA LEU A 150 -13.29 -15.11 3.31
C LEU A 150 -12.80 -16.09 2.25
N THR A 151 -11.86 -15.68 1.42
CA THR A 151 -11.10 -16.55 0.52
C THR A 151 -9.60 -16.24 0.62
N VAL A 152 -8.76 -17.25 0.39
CA VAL A 152 -7.33 -17.05 0.13
C VAL A 152 -7.14 -17.19 -1.37
N ARG A 153 -6.54 -16.18 -1.99
CA ARG A 153 -6.40 -16.07 -3.44
C ARG A 153 -4.94 -16.11 -3.83
N TYR A 154 -4.63 -16.81 -4.90
CA TYR A 154 -3.35 -16.64 -5.59
C TYR A 154 -3.35 -15.23 -6.21
N HIS A 155 -2.82 -14.27 -5.47
CA HIS A 155 -2.88 -12.85 -5.78
C HIS A 155 -1.46 -12.37 -6.02
N THR A 156 -1.01 -12.50 -7.26
CA THR A 156 0.31 -12.09 -7.68
C THR A 156 0.23 -11.12 -8.84
N ASN A 157 1.19 -10.21 -8.89
CA ASN A 157 1.46 -9.36 -10.03
C ASN A 157 2.57 -9.89 -10.94
N ILE A 158 3.17 -11.05 -10.61
CA ILE A 158 4.24 -11.69 -11.37
C ILE A 158 3.65 -12.86 -12.15
N VAL A 159 3.55 -12.67 -13.47
CA VAL A 159 3.24 -13.60 -14.58
C VAL A 159 1.98 -14.47 -14.40
N PRO A 160 1.21 -14.81 -15.46
CA PRO A 160 0.22 -15.89 -15.37
C PRO A 160 0.90 -17.27 -15.37
N LEU A 161 1.85 -17.48 -14.47
CA LEU A 161 2.36 -18.82 -14.16
C LEU A 161 1.34 -19.51 -13.28
N THR A 162 0.94 -20.72 -13.67
CA THR A 162 0.10 -21.55 -12.82
C THR A 162 0.91 -22.05 -11.64
N VAL A 163 0.49 -21.72 -10.41
CA VAL A 163 1.02 -22.38 -9.20
C VAL A 163 0.32 -23.72 -9.02
N THR A 164 1.09 -24.78 -8.85
CA THR A 164 0.56 -26.09 -8.43
C THR A 164 0.80 -26.29 -6.94
N LEU A 165 -0.26 -26.50 -6.17
CA LEU A 165 -0.17 -26.87 -4.76
C LEU A 165 0.31 -28.33 -4.64
N GLN A 166 1.39 -28.57 -3.88
CA GLN A 166 2.09 -29.85 -3.89
C GLN A 166 1.66 -30.80 -2.76
N THR A 167 1.40 -32.06 -3.12
CA THR A 167 0.89 -33.12 -2.23
C THR A 167 1.97 -33.97 -1.56
N GLU A 168 3.25 -33.84 -1.93
CA GLU A 168 4.35 -34.60 -1.31
C GLU A 168 5.60 -33.73 -1.07
N ALA A 169 5.40 -32.47 -0.72
CA ALA A 169 6.50 -31.56 -0.42
C ALA A 169 7.29 -32.05 0.81
N GLY A 170 8.61 -32.26 0.64
CA GLY A 170 9.52 -32.67 1.71
C GLY A 170 9.47 -34.15 2.11
N GLY A 171 8.73 -35.01 1.41
CA GLY A 171 8.61 -36.44 1.75
C GLY A 171 7.86 -37.29 0.72
N SER A 172 7.33 -38.43 1.16
CA SER A 172 6.51 -39.37 0.34
C SER A 172 5.10 -39.58 0.91
N GLN A 173 4.71 -38.75 1.88
CA GLN A 173 3.38 -38.77 2.47
C GLN A 173 2.59 -37.57 1.95
N ALA A 174 1.27 -37.73 1.87
CA ALA A 174 0.37 -36.63 1.55
C ALA A 174 0.53 -35.50 2.59
N ASN A 175 1.01 -34.32 2.17
CA ASN A 175 1.06 -33.14 3.03
C ASN A 175 -0.19 -32.27 2.87
N ASP A 176 -0.40 -31.41 3.86
CA ASP A 176 -1.29 -30.26 3.71
C ASP A 176 -0.72 -29.31 2.66
N THR A 177 -1.48 -29.09 1.60
CA THR A 177 -1.07 -28.27 0.46
C THR A 177 -1.52 -26.82 0.63
N ALA A 178 -2.58 -26.58 1.42
CA ALA A 178 -3.00 -25.27 1.87
C ALA A 178 -3.94 -25.37 3.07
N SER A 179 -3.75 -24.53 4.08
CA SER A 179 -4.63 -24.42 5.24
C SER A 179 -4.90 -23.00 5.67
N VAL A 180 -6.03 -22.83 6.37
CA VAL A 180 -6.45 -21.60 7.04
C VAL A 180 -6.85 -21.92 8.47
N PHE A 181 -6.27 -21.20 9.41
CA PHE A 181 -6.71 -21.15 10.80
C PHE A 181 -7.39 -19.82 11.08
N ILE A 182 -8.55 -19.86 11.71
CA ILE A 182 -9.32 -18.68 12.09
C ILE A 182 -9.67 -18.79 13.58
N GLN A 183 -9.48 -17.73 14.33
CA GLN A 183 -9.85 -17.64 15.74
C GLN A 183 -10.46 -16.27 16.04
N LYS A 184 -11.63 -16.25 16.68
CA LYS A 184 -12.22 -15.02 17.21
C LYS A 184 -11.43 -14.55 18.44
N LEU A 185 -10.93 -13.32 18.38
CA LEU A 185 -10.18 -12.68 19.45
C LEU A 185 -11.08 -11.90 20.41
N GLY A 186 -12.15 -11.32 19.88
CA GLY A 186 -13.04 -10.46 20.67
C GLY A 186 -14.37 -10.18 19.98
N ALA A 187 -15.39 -9.94 20.79
CA ALA A 187 -16.67 -9.44 20.31
C ALA A 187 -16.60 -7.93 20.07
N GLN A 188 -17.23 -7.47 19.00
CA GLN A 188 -17.38 -6.05 18.71
C GLN A 188 -18.62 -5.51 19.43
N THR A 189 -18.45 -4.50 20.28
CA THR A 189 -19.55 -3.79 20.96
C THR A 189 -20.00 -2.60 20.12
N THR A 190 -21.22 -2.69 19.60
CA THR A 190 -21.76 -1.71 18.64
C THR A 190 -22.87 -0.87 19.26
N VAL A 191 -22.90 0.42 18.92
CA VAL A 191 -24.05 1.32 19.14
C VAL A 191 -24.43 2.02 17.85
N THR A 192 -25.73 2.21 17.61
CA THR A 192 -26.22 3.06 16.52
C THR A 192 -26.62 4.41 17.08
N VAL A 193 -26.20 5.49 16.43
CA VAL A 193 -26.48 6.87 16.86
C VAL A 193 -27.24 7.63 15.77
N ALA A 194 -28.15 8.50 16.16
CA ALA A 194 -28.98 9.29 15.23
C ALA A 194 -28.93 10.81 15.50
N SER A 195 -28.03 11.26 16.38
CA SER A 195 -27.81 12.69 16.64
C SER A 195 -26.37 12.98 17.06
N SER A 196 -25.94 14.23 16.96
CA SER A 196 -24.61 14.67 17.45
C SER A 196 -24.42 14.44 18.95
N ALA A 197 -25.49 14.57 19.75
CA ALA A 197 -25.43 14.32 21.18
C ALA A 197 -25.20 12.83 21.48
N ASP A 198 -25.88 11.94 20.77
CA ASP A 198 -25.69 10.49 20.88
C ASP A 198 -24.29 10.09 20.44
N LEU A 199 -23.79 10.68 19.34
CA LEU A 199 -22.42 10.45 18.87
C LEU A 199 -21.41 10.86 19.94
N LEU A 200 -21.54 12.06 20.52
CA LEU A 200 -20.63 12.52 21.56
C LEU A 200 -20.67 11.60 22.78
N ALA A 201 -21.85 11.18 23.22
CA ALA A 201 -22.00 10.24 24.34
C ALA A 201 -21.36 8.88 24.03
N ALA A 202 -21.57 8.34 22.83
CA ALA A 202 -20.98 7.09 22.38
C ALA A 202 -19.45 7.18 22.27
N LEU A 203 -18.92 8.27 21.72
CA LEU A 203 -17.48 8.52 21.61
C LEU A 203 -16.80 8.62 22.99
N ASN A 204 -17.48 9.16 24.00
CA ASN A 204 -16.97 9.19 25.39
C ASN A 204 -17.13 7.86 26.14
N ASN A 205 -17.87 6.89 25.57
CA ASN A 205 -18.00 5.57 26.17
C ASN A 205 -16.93 4.60 25.62
N ASN A 206 -15.96 4.25 26.46
CA ASN A 206 -14.87 3.34 26.11
C ASN A 206 -15.29 1.86 26.01
N THR A 207 -16.55 1.52 26.28
CA THR A 207 -17.04 0.14 26.11
C THR A 207 -17.44 -0.18 24.69
N PHE A 208 -17.67 0.81 23.82
CA PHE A 208 -17.99 0.59 22.41
C PHE A 208 -16.71 0.51 21.57
N SER A 209 -16.57 -0.55 20.79
CA SER A 209 -15.57 -0.69 19.74
C SER A 209 -16.07 -0.17 18.39
N ARG A 210 -17.40 0.03 18.25
CA ARG A 210 -18.01 0.47 16.99
C ARG A 210 -19.20 1.39 17.19
N ILE A 211 -19.26 2.45 16.40
CA ILE A 211 -20.37 3.40 16.36
C ILE A 211 -20.89 3.46 14.93
N VAL A 212 -22.14 3.05 14.75
CA VAL A 212 -22.87 3.11 13.49
C VAL A 212 -23.60 4.44 13.42
N LEU A 213 -23.16 5.26 12.47
CA LEU A 213 -23.80 6.53 12.15
C LEU A 213 -25.01 6.28 11.25
N THR A 214 -26.13 6.92 11.56
CA THR A 214 -27.30 6.91 10.69
C THR A 214 -26.99 7.73 9.43
N PRO A 215 -27.14 7.16 8.21
CA PRO A 215 -26.81 7.86 6.97
C PRO A 215 -27.59 9.17 6.77
N GLY A 216 -27.00 10.10 6.02
CA GLY A 216 -27.64 11.38 5.67
C GLY A 216 -27.66 12.43 6.79
N ILE A 217 -27.19 12.09 8.00
CA ILE A 217 -27.01 13.04 9.09
C ILE A 217 -25.62 13.68 8.99
N ALA A 218 -25.55 15.00 9.15
CA ALA A 218 -24.30 15.72 9.36
C ALA A 218 -24.08 15.91 10.86
N TYR A 219 -23.28 15.04 11.47
CA TYR A 219 -22.96 15.11 12.89
C TYR A 219 -21.98 16.25 13.13
N ASN A 220 -22.23 17.05 14.17
CA ASN A 220 -21.39 18.19 14.52
C ASN A 220 -21.12 18.21 16.02
N ILE A 221 -19.87 17.93 16.39
CA ILE A 221 -19.34 17.97 17.75
C ILE A 221 -18.17 18.96 17.87
N SER A 222 -18.07 19.92 16.94
CA SER A 222 -16.94 20.84 16.87
C SER A 222 -16.80 21.77 18.08
N THR A 223 -17.92 22.09 18.74
CA THR A 223 -17.98 22.91 19.95
C THR A 223 -17.80 22.11 21.23
N SER A 224 -17.80 20.78 21.15
CA SER A 224 -17.58 19.91 22.30
C SER A 224 -16.09 19.82 22.61
N PRO A 225 -15.68 19.54 23.86
CA PRO A 225 -14.29 19.21 24.16
C PRO A 225 -13.80 18.05 23.29
N ALA A 226 -12.50 18.04 22.96
CA ALA A 226 -11.89 16.91 22.27
C ALA A 226 -12.12 15.61 23.07
N VAL A 227 -12.57 14.57 22.37
CA VAL A 227 -12.88 13.27 22.98
C VAL A 227 -11.56 12.59 23.36
N ILE A 228 -11.46 12.21 24.63
CA ILE A 228 -10.35 11.44 25.17
C ILE A 228 -10.81 9.99 25.36
N ARG A 229 -10.24 9.08 24.57
CA ARG A 229 -10.49 7.64 24.66
C ARG A 229 -9.24 6.91 25.14
N THR A 230 -9.48 5.77 25.77
CA THR A 230 -8.44 4.79 26.16
C THR A 230 -8.60 3.47 25.42
N SER A 231 -9.72 3.27 24.71
CA SER A 231 -9.96 2.13 23.83
C SER A 231 -10.31 2.57 22.41
N ALA A 232 -9.88 1.79 21.41
CA ALA A 232 -10.18 2.07 20.01
C ALA A 232 -11.68 2.00 19.73
N VAL A 233 -12.16 2.85 18.84
CA VAL A 233 -13.50 2.82 18.27
C VAL A 233 -13.44 3.06 16.77
N ARG A 234 -14.28 2.36 16.01
CA ARG A 234 -14.48 2.59 14.58
C ARG A 234 -15.82 3.26 14.32
N LEU A 235 -15.79 4.40 13.63
CA LEU A 235 -16.99 5.04 13.09
C LEU A 235 -17.32 4.43 11.73
N ILE A 236 -18.56 4.01 11.51
CA ILE A 236 -18.98 3.46 10.23
C ILE A 236 -20.37 3.97 9.83
N SER A 237 -20.70 3.87 8.55
CA SER A 237 -22.04 4.13 8.03
C SER A 237 -22.34 3.25 6.82
N THR A 238 -23.61 2.92 6.61
CA THR A 238 -24.06 2.16 5.42
C THR A 238 -24.15 3.01 4.16
N ALA A 239 -24.17 4.34 4.30
CA ALA A 239 -24.10 5.31 3.20
C ALA A 239 -23.49 6.63 3.70
N ASN A 240 -23.22 7.57 2.79
CA ASN A 240 -22.45 8.77 3.10
C ASN A 240 -23.03 9.57 4.30
N THR A 241 -22.15 9.93 5.23
CA THR A 241 -22.42 10.80 6.39
C THR A 241 -21.16 11.58 6.72
N SER A 242 -21.29 12.70 7.43
CA SER A 242 -20.14 13.50 7.86
C SER A 242 -20.12 13.72 9.37
N VAL A 243 -18.92 13.85 9.91
CA VAL A 243 -18.68 14.19 11.32
C VAL A 243 -17.72 15.36 11.41
N THR A 244 -18.22 16.52 11.83
CA THR A 244 -17.38 17.67 12.17
C THR A 244 -16.88 17.54 13.60
N PHE A 245 -15.58 17.33 13.77
CA PHE A 245 -14.94 17.17 15.08
C PHE A 245 -14.51 18.51 15.67
N ASN A 246 -14.21 18.49 16.97
CA ASN A 246 -13.43 19.56 17.59
C ASN A 246 -12.08 19.69 16.88
N ILE A 247 -11.60 20.92 16.68
CA ILE A 247 -10.35 21.18 15.97
C ILE A 247 -9.16 20.47 16.62
N ASP A 248 -9.18 20.30 17.94
CA ASP A 248 -8.12 19.66 18.72
C ASP A 248 -8.27 18.13 18.81
N GLN A 249 -9.24 17.53 18.12
CA GLN A 249 -9.47 16.08 18.16
C GLN A 249 -8.26 15.30 17.63
N ALA A 250 -7.74 14.41 18.47
CA ALA A 250 -6.75 13.40 18.09
C ALA A 250 -7.43 12.12 17.60
N PHE A 251 -6.79 11.40 16.67
CA PHE A 251 -7.32 10.18 16.04
C PHE A 251 -6.63 8.89 16.52
N ASN A 252 -5.93 8.93 17.66
CA ASN A 252 -5.18 7.78 18.20
C ASN A 252 -6.07 6.54 18.44
N PHE A 253 -7.32 6.76 18.84
CA PHE A 253 -8.29 5.71 19.19
C PHE A 253 -9.59 5.83 18.40
N ILE A 254 -9.66 6.71 17.41
CA ILE A 254 -10.84 6.89 16.57
C ILE A 254 -10.42 6.56 15.15
N THR A 255 -10.90 5.43 14.65
CA THR A 255 -10.71 5.03 13.26
C THR A 255 -11.98 5.32 12.47
N ILE A 256 -11.81 5.66 11.20
CA ILE A 256 -12.89 6.04 10.30
C ILE A 256 -13.05 4.92 9.28
N GLY A 257 -14.24 4.34 9.23
CA GLY A 257 -14.61 3.34 8.24
C GLY A 257 -15.24 3.94 7.00
N ALA A 258 -15.70 3.05 6.12
CA ALA A 258 -16.31 3.42 4.85
C ALA A 258 -17.53 4.36 5.04
N ASN A 259 -17.73 5.24 4.05
CA ASN A 259 -18.85 6.18 3.96
C ASN A 259 -18.94 7.24 5.07
N VAL A 260 -17.94 7.35 5.94
CA VAL A 260 -17.87 8.41 6.95
C VAL A 260 -16.84 9.44 6.53
N THR A 261 -17.26 10.69 6.38
CA THR A 261 -16.40 11.83 6.05
C THR A 261 -16.09 12.63 7.32
N PRO A 262 -14.89 12.48 7.92
CA PRO A 262 -14.47 13.29 9.06
C PRO A 262 -14.05 14.68 8.58
N ILE A 263 -14.46 15.71 9.33
CA ILE A 263 -14.11 17.10 9.07
C ILE A 263 -13.43 17.64 10.33
N VAL A 264 -12.10 17.72 10.30
CA VAL A 264 -11.30 18.35 11.37
C VAL A 264 -10.49 19.49 10.79
N ASN A 265 -9.80 19.22 9.67
CA ASN A 265 -8.97 20.19 8.95
C ASN A 265 -7.87 20.81 9.84
N ARG A 266 -7.40 20.08 10.85
CA ARG A 266 -6.30 20.52 11.72
C ARG A 266 -4.95 20.29 11.06
N ILE A 267 -4.06 21.27 11.19
CA ILE A 267 -2.69 21.25 10.70
C ILE A 267 -1.79 21.46 11.91
N THR A 268 -0.93 20.50 12.23
CA THR A 268 -0.07 20.56 13.42
C THR A 268 1.38 20.33 13.06
N ASN A 269 2.28 21.19 13.53
CA ASN A 269 3.67 20.79 13.68
C ASN A 269 3.77 19.97 14.97
N ILE A 270 3.77 18.65 14.85
CA ILE A 270 3.74 17.74 16.00
C ILE A 270 5.06 17.76 16.78
N THR A 271 6.15 18.19 16.15
CA THR A 271 7.44 18.40 16.82
C THR A 271 7.37 19.57 17.81
N LEU A 272 6.62 20.63 17.47
CA LEU A 272 6.46 21.81 18.31
C LEU A 272 5.19 21.78 19.17
N GLY A 273 4.22 20.92 18.84
CA GLY A 273 2.89 20.90 19.47
C GLY A 273 2.03 22.12 19.10
N VAL A 274 2.30 22.76 17.96
CA VAL A 274 1.63 24.01 17.53
C VAL A 274 0.76 23.76 16.30
N THR A 275 -0.43 24.37 16.28
CA THR A 275 -1.37 24.30 15.15
C THR A 275 -1.32 25.54 14.25
N TYR A 276 -1.66 25.37 12.98
CA TYR A 276 -1.61 26.43 11.97
C TYR A 276 -2.90 26.50 11.15
N ALA A 277 -3.21 27.68 10.61
CA ALA A 277 -4.38 27.89 9.77
C ALA A 277 -4.20 27.34 8.34
N THR A 278 -2.97 27.30 7.82
CA THR A 278 -2.66 26.82 6.47
C THR A 278 -1.42 25.92 6.49
N ILE A 279 -1.31 25.05 5.47
CA ILE A 279 -0.16 24.16 5.32
C ILE A 279 1.10 25.00 5.11
N GLN A 280 1.03 26.04 4.28
CA GLN A 280 2.17 26.92 4.04
C GLN A 280 2.63 27.66 5.31
N ALA A 281 1.72 28.09 6.18
CA ALA A 281 2.09 28.71 7.45
C ALA A 281 2.84 27.74 8.38
N ALA A 282 2.43 26.47 8.40
CA ALA A 282 3.13 25.43 9.15
C ALA A 282 4.55 25.18 8.62
N ILE A 283 4.70 25.10 7.28
CA ILE A 283 6.01 24.93 6.63
C ILE A 283 6.91 26.15 6.92
N ASN A 284 6.37 27.37 6.78
CA ASN A 284 7.10 28.61 7.03
C ASN A 284 7.59 28.74 8.47
N ALA A 285 6.86 28.18 9.45
CA ALA A 285 7.25 28.19 10.85
C ALA A 285 8.15 27.01 11.27
N ALA A 286 8.18 25.92 10.51
CA ALA A 286 8.95 24.71 10.83
C ALA A 286 10.47 24.95 10.81
N ALA A 287 11.21 24.24 11.66
CA ALA A 287 12.65 24.06 11.53
C ALA A 287 12.96 22.78 10.73
N ASN A 288 14.19 22.64 10.24
CA ASN A 288 14.63 21.40 9.60
C ASN A 288 14.48 20.21 10.55
N GLY A 289 14.00 19.08 10.03
CA GLY A 289 13.67 17.86 10.76
C GLY A 289 12.29 17.85 11.43
N ASN A 290 11.49 18.91 11.32
CA ASN A 290 10.15 18.95 11.89
C ASN A 290 9.16 18.07 11.10
N VAL A 291 8.10 17.65 11.79
CA VAL A 291 7.00 16.88 11.21
C VAL A 291 5.71 17.70 11.27
N ILE A 292 5.09 17.90 10.11
CA ILE A 292 3.78 18.53 9.95
C ILE A 292 2.78 17.41 9.66
N GLU A 293 1.79 17.27 10.52
CA GLU A 293 0.71 16.31 10.38
C GLU A 293 -0.62 17.00 10.04
N LEU A 294 -1.30 16.45 9.04
CA LEU A 294 -2.64 16.83 8.60
C LEU A 294 -3.64 15.78 9.11
N SER A 295 -4.56 16.21 9.98
CA SER A 295 -5.69 15.40 10.41
C SER A 295 -6.61 15.03 9.23
N PRO A 296 -7.59 14.13 9.45
CA PRO A 296 -8.63 13.86 8.46
C PRO A 296 -9.40 15.13 8.09
N GLY A 297 -9.62 15.33 6.79
CA GLY A 297 -10.22 16.56 6.31
C GLY A 297 -9.90 16.88 4.85
N THR A 298 -10.42 18.04 4.42
CA THR A 298 -10.12 18.64 3.12
C THR A 298 -9.44 19.98 3.33
N TYR A 299 -8.26 20.12 2.74
CA TYR A 299 -7.38 21.27 2.85
C TYR A 299 -7.25 21.93 1.49
N ASN A 300 -7.92 23.07 1.32
CA ASN A 300 -7.82 23.82 0.08
C ASN A 300 -6.52 24.62 0.06
N VAL A 301 -5.74 24.45 -1.02
CA VAL A 301 -4.54 25.23 -1.31
C VAL A 301 -4.80 26.01 -2.59
N THR A 302 -4.78 27.33 -2.48
CA THR A 302 -4.93 28.20 -3.65
C THR A 302 -3.71 28.11 -4.55
N VAL A 303 -3.91 27.98 -5.87
CA VAL A 303 -2.85 27.92 -6.89
C VAL A 303 -3.13 28.81 -8.10
N GLY A 304 -2.07 29.32 -8.71
CA GLY A 304 -2.12 30.05 -9.97
C GLY A 304 -0.97 31.03 -10.13
N ILE A 305 -0.66 31.38 -11.37
CA ILE A 305 0.46 32.28 -11.68
C ILE A 305 0.20 33.66 -11.06
N ASN A 306 1.15 34.13 -10.25
CA ASN A 306 1.13 35.39 -9.51
C ASN A 306 2.57 35.91 -9.32
N THR A 307 2.79 36.96 -8.53
CA THR A 307 4.15 37.40 -8.19
C THR A 307 4.27 37.60 -6.68
N PRO A 308 4.90 36.67 -5.93
CA PRO A 308 5.30 35.32 -6.38
C PRO A 308 4.10 34.42 -6.70
N ASP A 309 4.32 33.30 -7.40
CA ASP A 309 3.25 32.34 -7.73
C ASP A 309 2.56 31.77 -6.49
N ASP A 310 1.25 31.49 -6.61
CA ASP A 310 0.52 30.77 -5.57
C ASP A 310 0.76 29.27 -5.75
N GLN A 311 1.54 28.68 -4.83
CA GLN A 311 1.92 27.27 -4.82
C GLN A 311 2.09 26.77 -3.38
N LEU A 312 2.01 25.47 -3.17
CA LEU A 312 2.51 24.84 -1.94
C LEU A 312 4.03 24.66 -2.04
N LEU A 313 4.78 25.50 -1.33
CA LEU A 313 6.25 25.47 -1.36
C LEU A 313 6.82 24.76 -0.13
N ILE A 314 7.47 23.63 -0.34
CA ILE A 314 8.27 22.90 0.66
C ILE A 314 9.74 23.26 0.43
N ASN A 315 10.22 24.29 1.13
CA ASN A 315 11.60 24.79 1.03
C ASN A 315 12.45 24.51 2.28
N LYS A 316 12.05 23.50 3.06
CA LYS A 316 12.76 23.07 4.27
C LYS A 316 12.79 21.54 4.33
N SER A 317 13.81 21.00 4.98
CA SER A 317 13.90 19.57 5.27
C SER A 317 12.84 19.18 6.30
N ILE A 318 11.69 18.68 5.88
CA ILE A 318 10.56 18.34 6.77
C ILE A 318 9.89 17.04 6.35
N THR A 319 9.08 16.49 7.25
CA THR A 319 8.05 15.51 6.88
C THR A 319 6.69 16.19 6.83
N LEU A 320 6.00 16.12 5.70
CA LEU A 320 4.60 16.47 5.56
C LEU A 320 3.78 15.18 5.43
N ARG A 321 2.92 14.90 6.41
CA ARG A 321 2.17 13.64 6.45
C ARG A 321 0.69 13.83 6.72
N GLY A 322 -0.14 13.00 6.10
CA GLY A 322 -1.52 12.78 6.54
C GLY A 322 -1.62 11.61 7.50
N ILE A 323 -2.78 11.46 8.15
CA ILE A 323 -3.08 10.26 8.94
C ILE A 323 -3.33 9.06 8.00
N SER A 324 -3.98 9.32 6.85
CA SER A 324 -4.23 8.33 5.80
C SER A 324 -4.57 9.07 4.51
N SER A 325 -4.04 8.60 3.38
CA SER A 325 -4.37 9.18 2.07
C SER A 325 -5.85 9.01 1.72
N ALA A 326 -6.57 8.05 2.32
CA ALA A 326 -8.02 7.93 2.15
C ALA A 326 -8.84 9.02 2.88
N LEU A 327 -8.25 9.68 3.88
CA LEU A 327 -8.95 10.60 4.79
C LEU A 327 -8.41 12.03 4.78
N THR A 328 -7.17 12.22 4.33
CA THR A 328 -6.49 13.51 4.28
C THR A 328 -6.39 13.97 2.82
N ASN A 329 -7.23 14.93 2.45
CA ASN A 329 -7.33 15.43 1.07
C ASN A 329 -6.75 16.85 0.99
N VAL A 330 -5.68 17.04 0.23
CA VAL A 330 -5.18 18.36 -0.16
C VAL A 330 -5.69 18.66 -1.56
N VAL A 331 -6.53 19.67 -1.67
CA VAL A 331 -7.17 20.07 -2.92
C VAL A 331 -6.58 21.39 -3.39
N PHE A 332 -5.89 21.36 -4.53
CA PHE A 332 -5.44 22.58 -5.19
C PHE A 332 -6.63 23.25 -5.88
N VAL A 333 -6.80 24.54 -5.64
CA VAL A 333 -7.93 25.32 -6.14
C VAL A 333 -7.40 26.53 -6.91
N SER A 334 -7.84 26.71 -8.14
CA SER A 334 -7.43 27.86 -8.96
C SER A 334 -7.80 29.18 -8.30
N ASN A 335 -6.88 30.14 -8.31
CA ASN A 335 -7.13 31.54 -7.95
C ASN A 335 -7.81 32.35 -9.09
N GLY A 336 -8.09 31.72 -10.24
CA GLY A 336 -8.64 32.37 -11.44
C GLY A 336 -7.59 32.81 -12.47
N ASN A 337 -6.30 32.75 -12.15
CA ASN A 337 -5.21 33.00 -13.10
C ASN A 337 -4.81 31.73 -13.87
N SER A 338 -3.86 31.89 -14.79
CA SER A 338 -3.24 30.77 -15.51
C SER A 338 -2.78 29.68 -14.54
N LEU A 339 -2.99 28.43 -14.96
CA LEU A 339 -2.59 27.23 -14.23
C LEU A 339 -1.37 26.54 -14.86
N ASP A 340 -0.65 27.26 -15.72
CA ASP A 340 0.60 26.80 -16.32
C ASP A 340 1.78 26.86 -15.33
N LEU A 341 1.65 26.13 -14.21
CA LEU A 341 2.60 26.06 -13.11
C LEU A 341 2.46 24.73 -12.35
N PRO A 342 3.49 24.28 -11.61
CA PRO A 342 3.33 23.20 -10.65
C PRO A 342 2.54 23.65 -9.42
N TYR A 343 1.68 22.80 -8.88
CA TYR A 343 0.85 23.15 -7.71
C TYR A 343 1.60 23.01 -6.38
N MET A 344 2.48 22.01 -6.29
CA MET A 344 3.40 21.83 -5.17
C MET A 344 4.84 21.85 -5.67
N VAL A 345 5.71 22.58 -4.98
CA VAL A 345 7.14 22.64 -5.28
C VAL A 345 7.93 22.15 -4.08
N ILE A 346 8.78 21.13 -4.30
CA ILE A 346 9.70 20.61 -3.29
C ILE A 346 11.10 21.12 -3.60
N ALA A 347 11.53 22.12 -2.85
CA ALA A 347 12.78 22.84 -3.05
C ALA A 347 13.70 22.76 -1.80
N ALA A 348 13.84 21.55 -1.25
CA ALA A 348 14.77 21.27 -0.15
C ALA A 348 15.15 19.78 -0.11
N ASP A 349 16.33 19.51 0.46
CA ASP A 349 16.79 18.15 0.72
C ASP A 349 16.04 17.49 1.89
N ASN A 350 16.08 16.16 1.97
CA ASN A 350 15.57 15.38 3.11
C ASN A 350 14.08 15.64 3.40
N VAL A 351 13.26 15.61 2.35
CA VAL A 351 11.80 15.82 2.44
C VAL A 351 11.08 14.48 2.36
N ILE A 352 10.09 14.30 3.24
CA ILE A 352 9.15 13.17 3.18
C ILE A 352 7.74 13.72 2.98
N VAL A 353 7.03 13.22 1.98
CA VAL A 353 5.60 13.46 1.76
C VAL A 353 4.87 12.12 1.78
N GLU A 354 3.95 11.92 2.72
CA GLU A 354 3.29 10.62 2.89
C GLU A 354 1.83 10.68 3.32
N ASN A 355 1.05 9.64 2.94
CA ASN A 355 -0.32 9.42 3.39
C ASN A 355 -1.28 10.60 3.10
N ILE A 356 -1.11 11.28 1.96
CA ILE A 356 -1.99 12.39 1.54
C ILE A 356 -2.59 12.08 0.17
N ASN A 357 -3.87 12.41 -0.01
CA ASN A 357 -4.49 12.49 -1.33
C ASN A 357 -4.41 13.92 -1.86
N PHE A 358 -3.64 14.11 -2.92
CA PHE A 358 -3.52 15.36 -3.65
C PHE A 358 -4.46 15.36 -4.84
N THR A 359 -5.32 16.37 -4.93
CA THR A 359 -6.20 16.58 -6.08
C THR A 359 -5.96 17.97 -6.66
N GLY A 360 -5.63 18.06 -7.94
CA GLY A 360 -5.44 19.32 -8.64
C GLY A 360 -6.33 19.46 -9.87
N PRO A 361 -6.58 20.70 -10.33
CA PRO A 361 -7.28 20.93 -11.58
C PRO A 361 -6.48 20.34 -12.76
N THR A 362 -7.20 19.96 -13.82
CA THR A 362 -6.61 19.47 -15.09
C THR A 362 -7.15 20.33 -16.22
N PRO A 363 -6.52 21.47 -16.54
CA PRO A 363 -7.03 22.39 -17.54
C PRO A 363 -6.98 21.76 -18.94
N ALA A 364 -8.06 21.89 -19.71
CA ALA A 364 -8.11 21.40 -21.10
C ALA A 364 -7.23 22.20 -22.08
N ILE A 365 -6.92 23.46 -21.72
CA ILE A 365 -6.07 24.37 -22.50
C ILE A 365 -5.15 25.06 -21.49
N VAL A 366 -3.84 24.81 -21.59
CA VAL A 366 -2.81 25.69 -21.03
C VAL A 366 -2.13 26.41 -22.19
N GLY A 367 -1.58 27.60 -21.94
CA GLY A 367 -0.79 28.32 -22.96
C GLY A 367 0.48 27.55 -23.31
N ALA A 368 1.17 27.94 -24.38
CA ALA A 368 2.43 27.30 -24.77
C ALA A 368 3.48 27.45 -23.66
N GLY A 369 3.74 26.36 -22.92
CA GLY A 369 4.61 26.36 -21.73
C GLY A 369 4.49 25.11 -20.83
N ASP A 370 3.35 24.39 -20.89
CA ASP A 370 3.02 23.07 -20.30
C ASP A 370 3.76 22.67 -18.99
N MET A 371 3.74 23.53 -17.97
CA MET A 371 4.27 23.25 -16.62
C MET A 371 3.20 22.72 -15.64
N ASN A 372 1.97 22.54 -16.10
CA ASN A 372 0.85 22.13 -15.26
C ASN A 372 1.05 20.73 -14.66
N SER A 373 1.34 20.69 -13.37
CA SER A 373 1.61 19.44 -12.65
C SER A 373 1.14 19.48 -11.21
N ILE A 374 0.82 18.31 -10.63
CA ILE A 374 0.51 18.23 -9.21
C ILE A 374 1.73 18.59 -8.37
N PHE A 375 2.92 18.11 -8.76
CA PHE A 375 4.15 18.46 -8.07
C PHE A 375 5.36 18.61 -8.99
N THR A 376 6.33 19.40 -8.54
CA THR A 376 7.66 19.48 -9.15
C THR A 376 8.75 19.45 -8.09
N ILE A 377 9.81 18.71 -8.37
CA ILE A 377 11.11 18.82 -7.70
C ILE A 377 12.05 19.48 -8.73
N PRO A 378 12.36 20.77 -8.59
CA PRO A 378 13.06 21.52 -9.63
C PRO A 378 14.59 21.31 -9.54
N ALA A 379 15.26 21.49 -10.67
CA ALA A 379 16.71 21.72 -10.73
C ALA A 379 17.00 23.23 -10.78
N SER A 380 18.20 23.65 -10.37
CA SER A 380 18.65 25.01 -10.68
C SER A 380 18.94 25.18 -12.17
N PHE A 381 18.69 26.38 -12.70
CA PHE A 381 19.17 26.75 -14.02
C PHE A 381 20.71 26.94 -14.05
N GLY A 382 21.39 26.23 -14.95
CA GLY A 382 22.82 26.41 -15.24
C GLY A 382 23.63 25.09 -15.22
N PRO A 383 24.75 24.99 -15.97
CA PRO A 383 25.62 23.82 -15.93
C PRO A 383 26.75 23.96 -14.88
N PRO A 384 26.92 23.01 -13.93
CA PRO A 384 26.05 21.86 -13.66
C PRO A 384 24.82 22.25 -12.83
N PRO A 385 23.65 21.62 -13.06
CA PRO A 385 22.45 21.92 -12.27
C PRO A 385 22.62 21.40 -10.83
N SER A 386 22.22 22.19 -9.84
CA SER A 386 22.00 21.69 -8.49
C SER A 386 20.62 21.05 -8.39
N ILE A 387 20.56 19.89 -7.75
CA ILE A 387 19.33 19.12 -7.53
C ILE A 387 19.18 18.80 -6.05
N PHE A 388 17.94 18.58 -5.61
CA PHE A 388 17.65 18.20 -4.24
C PHE A 388 17.87 16.72 -4.01
N THR A 389 18.30 16.33 -2.81
CA THR A 389 18.62 14.94 -2.48
C THR A 389 17.73 14.36 -1.37
N ASN A 390 17.56 13.04 -1.40
CA ASN A 390 16.85 12.26 -0.39
C ASN A 390 15.39 12.70 -0.21
N ILE A 391 14.65 12.70 -1.32
CA ILE A 391 13.22 13.00 -1.35
C ILE A 391 12.43 11.70 -1.38
N LYS A 392 11.42 11.59 -0.51
CA LYS A 392 10.56 10.41 -0.40
C LYS A 392 9.10 10.81 -0.54
N MET A 393 8.44 10.24 -1.54
CA MET A 393 7.00 10.32 -1.74
C MET A 393 6.42 8.92 -1.61
N ARG A 394 5.64 8.67 -0.55
CA ARG A 394 5.09 7.33 -0.31
C ARG A 394 3.66 7.29 0.17
N TYR A 395 2.91 6.29 -0.30
CA TYR A 395 1.52 6.04 0.13
C TYR A 395 0.58 7.23 -0.11
N ASN A 396 0.90 8.07 -1.09
CA ASN A 396 0.06 9.18 -1.51
C ASN A 396 -0.88 8.74 -2.62
N ILE A 397 -1.95 9.50 -2.79
CA ILE A 397 -2.82 9.42 -3.97
C ILE A 397 -2.66 10.74 -4.75
N PHE A 398 -2.48 10.66 -6.06
CA PHE A 398 -2.40 11.84 -6.93
C PHE A 398 -3.53 11.80 -7.96
N ASN A 399 -4.31 12.87 -8.03
CA ASN A 399 -5.44 13.03 -8.94
C ASN A 399 -5.32 14.34 -9.72
N GLY A 400 -5.31 14.25 -11.04
CA GLY A 400 -5.32 15.40 -11.94
C GLY A 400 -3.94 15.95 -12.29
N GLY A 401 -3.92 17.19 -12.79
CA GLY A 401 -2.79 17.76 -13.50
C GLY A 401 -2.69 17.21 -14.93
N GLN A 402 -2.15 18.00 -15.85
CA GLN A 402 -1.78 17.50 -17.18
C GLN A 402 -0.61 16.53 -17.08
N TYR A 403 0.32 16.82 -16.18
CA TYR A 403 1.33 15.90 -15.68
C TYR A 403 1.04 15.62 -14.21
N THR A 404 1.42 14.45 -13.70
CA THR A 404 1.44 14.21 -12.26
C THR A 404 2.64 14.90 -11.61
N GLY A 405 3.83 14.76 -12.21
CA GLY A 405 4.96 15.55 -11.72
C GLY A 405 6.25 15.51 -12.52
N PHE A 406 7.06 16.55 -12.31
CA PHE A 406 8.41 16.69 -12.84
C PHE A 406 9.44 16.49 -11.72
N ILE A 407 10.48 15.69 -11.98
CA ILE A 407 11.43 15.26 -10.94
C ILE A 407 12.86 15.48 -11.43
N ALA A 408 13.54 16.41 -10.77
CA ALA A 408 14.99 16.54 -10.76
C ALA A 408 15.50 16.32 -9.33
N ALA A 409 15.93 15.10 -9.02
CA ALA A 409 16.29 14.74 -7.65
C ALA A 409 17.36 13.65 -7.60
N ASP A 410 18.20 13.70 -6.57
CA ASP A 410 19.12 12.64 -6.19
C ASP A 410 18.53 11.77 -5.07
N ARG A 411 18.79 10.46 -5.09
CA ARG A 411 18.24 9.49 -4.12
C ARG A 411 16.71 9.62 -3.96
N MET A 412 16.00 9.65 -5.09
CA MET A 412 14.55 9.76 -5.11
C MET A 412 13.89 8.42 -4.76
N GLN A 413 12.87 8.45 -3.90
CA GLN A 413 12.01 7.31 -3.60
C GLN A 413 10.55 7.67 -3.87
N PHE A 414 9.93 6.98 -4.82
CA PHE A 414 8.52 7.08 -5.14
C PHE A 414 7.87 5.70 -4.92
N ILE A 415 7.25 5.50 -3.75
CA ILE A 415 6.91 4.16 -3.24
C ILE A 415 5.43 4.03 -2.87
N GLY A 416 4.76 3.00 -3.40
CA GLY A 416 3.40 2.66 -2.93
C GLY A 416 2.36 3.76 -3.18
N ASN A 417 2.59 4.66 -4.14
CA ASN A 417 1.65 5.71 -4.49
C ASN A 417 0.60 5.19 -5.48
N THR A 418 -0.58 5.78 -5.46
CA THR A 418 -1.61 5.57 -6.47
C THR A 418 -1.80 6.84 -7.29
N ILE A 419 -1.77 6.73 -8.61
CA ILE A 419 -1.92 7.85 -9.53
C ILE A 419 -3.14 7.63 -10.41
N PHE A 420 -3.93 8.68 -10.58
CA PHE A 420 -5.01 8.76 -11.56
C PHE A 420 -4.68 9.87 -12.56
N HIS A 421 -4.30 9.45 -13.77
CA HIS A 421 -3.86 10.32 -14.84
C HIS A 421 -4.81 10.21 -16.03
N ASN A 422 -5.41 11.32 -16.42
CA ASN A 422 -6.49 11.36 -17.41
C ASN A 422 -6.31 12.44 -18.49
N PHE A 423 -5.07 12.65 -18.93
CA PHE A 423 -4.75 13.68 -19.91
C PHE A 423 -3.74 13.21 -20.96
N LEU A 424 -3.67 13.91 -22.10
CA LEU A 424 -2.84 13.59 -23.27
C LEU A 424 -1.35 13.95 -23.10
N HIS A 425 -0.77 13.65 -21.94
CA HIS A 425 0.64 13.90 -21.62
C HIS A 425 1.26 12.71 -20.88
N ASN A 426 2.55 12.82 -20.54
CA ASN A 426 3.23 11.85 -19.70
C ASN A 426 2.87 12.07 -18.23
N CYS A 427 2.75 11.01 -17.46
CA CYS A 427 2.38 11.12 -16.05
C CYS A 427 3.54 11.62 -15.20
N LEU A 428 4.67 10.91 -15.18
CA LEU A 428 5.88 11.36 -14.51
C LEU A 428 6.95 11.72 -15.55
N VAL A 429 7.66 12.80 -15.29
CA VAL A 429 8.81 13.24 -16.09
C VAL A 429 10.04 13.32 -15.20
N LEU A 430 11.00 12.43 -15.43
CA LEU A 430 12.30 12.44 -14.77
C LEU A 430 13.26 13.24 -15.64
N THR A 431 13.72 14.40 -15.15
CA THR A 431 14.56 15.33 -15.91
C THR A 431 16.04 15.24 -15.53
N PHE A 432 16.34 14.94 -14.26
CA PHE A 432 17.69 14.71 -13.76
C PHE A 432 17.70 13.75 -12.57
N ASN A 433 18.68 12.85 -12.53
CA ASN A 433 19.08 12.08 -11.34
C ASN A 433 20.61 11.97 -11.29
N ILE A 434 21.23 11.53 -10.19
CA ILE A 434 22.70 11.42 -10.08
C ILE A 434 23.17 10.12 -9.40
N THR A 435 22.47 9.58 -8.39
CA THR A 435 22.94 8.37 -7.70
C THR A 435 21.94 7.23 -7.73
N SER A 436 20.69 7.51 -7.38
CA SER A 436 19.65 6.50 -7.41
C SER A 436 18.25 7.07 -7.55
N THR A 437 17.40 6.31 -8.25
CA THR A 437 15.95 6.48 -8.29
C THR A 437 15.31 5.14 -7.99
N LEU A 438 14.35 5.12 -7.07
CA LEU A 438 13.51 3.97 -6.79
C LEU A 438 12.05 4.33 -7.05
N ILE A 439 11.43 3.72 -8.05
CA ILE A 439 10.00 3.77 -8.33
C ILE A 439 9.44 2.37 -8.08
N TYR A 440 8.83 2.18 -6.90
CA TYR A 440 8.51 0.84 -6.41
C TYR A 440 7.08 0.69 -5.89
N GLY A 441 6.38 -0.37 -6.29
CA GLY A 441 5.08 -0.70 -5.69
C GLY A 441 3.95 0.29 -6.02
N ASN A 442 4.11 1.13 -7.05
CA ASN A 442 3.11 2.16 -7.38
C ASN A 442 2.02 1.61 -8.30
N ILE A 443 0.84 2.22 -8.24
CA ILE A 443 -0.29 1.94 -9.13
C ILE A 443 -0.52 3.16 -10.03
N PHE A 444 -0.26 3.02 -11.33
CA PHE A 444 -0.51 4.04 -12.34
C PHE A 444 -1.80 3.72 -13.09
N ASN A 445 -2.86 4.51 -12.84
CA ASN A 445 -4.12 4.39 -13.56
C ASN A 445 -4.19 5.47 -14.64
N GLY A 446 -4.02 5.06 -15.89
CA GLY A 446 -4.18 5.89 -17.06
C GLY A 446 -5.64 5.98 -17.53
N SER A 447 -5.81 6.60 -18.68
CA SER A 447 -7.08 6.77 -19.38
C SER A 447 -6.88 6.46 -20.86
N THR A 448 -7.94 6.49 -21.67
CA THR A 448 -7.84 6.30 -23.13
C THR A 448 -6.86 7.26 -23.81
N ASP A 449 -6.58 8.41 -23.17
CA ASP A 449 -5.75 9.49 -23.70
C ASP A 449 -4.35 9.54 -23.07
N SER A 450 -4.08 8.76 -22.02
CA SER A 450 -2.80 8.85 -21.29
C SER A 450 -1.64 8.34 -22.16
N LYS A 451 -0.60 9.18 -22.32
CA LYS A 451 0.56 8.89 -23.19
C LYS A 451 1.54 7.93 -22.51
N GLY A 452 2.56 8.43 -21.80
CA GLY A 452 3.53 7.61 -21.08
C GLY A 452 3.30 7.64 -19.58
N ALA A 453 3.50 6.52 -18.88
CA ALA A 453 3.51 6.54 -17.42
C ALA A 453 4.75 7.27 -16.89
N ILE A 454 5.91 7.01 -17.50
CA ILE A 454 7.20 7.60 -17.13
C ILE A 454 7.93 8.05 -18.40
N LEU A 455 8.25 9.34 -18.49
CA LEU A 455 9.20 9.89 -19.44
C LEU A 455 10.51 10.20 -18.71
N ILE A 456 11.61 9.79 -19.30
CA ILE A 456 12.96 10.11 -18.87
C ILE A 456 13.56 10.97 -19.96
N GLU A 457 13.71 12.25 -19.70
CA GLU A 457 14.19 13.22 -20.69
C GLU A 457 15.17 14.20 -20.06
N ASN A 458 15.73 15.09 -20.88
CA ASN A 458 16.58 16.17 -20.39
C ASN A 458 16.27 17.46 -21.13
N SER A 459 15.38 18.24 -20.54
CA SER A 459 14.91 19.50 -21.11
C SER A 459 15.82 20.69 -20.78
N PHE A 460 16.92 20.52 -20.02
CA PHE A 460 17.73 21.64 -19.49
C PHE A 460 19.23 21.58 -19.83
N GLY A 461 19.66 20.74 -20.77
CA GLY A 461 21.02 20.80 -21.35
C GLY A 461 22.15 20.29 -20.44
N GLY A 462 21.86 19.38 -19.51
CA GLY A 462 22.87 18.64 -18.73
C GLY A 462 23.13 17.24 -19.26
N GLU A 463 23.69 16.34 -18.45
CA GLU A 463 23.80 14.90 -18.74
C GLU A 463 22.84 14.14 -17.80
N PHE A 464 22.11 13.12 -18.29
CA PHE A 464 21.19 12.35 -17.44
C PHE A 464 21.92 11.21 -16.74
N ALA A 465 22.05 11.38 -15.42
CA ALA A 465 22.24 10.46 -14.31
C ALA A 465 23.32 9.36 -14.35
N GLN A 466 24.04 9.28 -13.23
CA GLN A 466 24.92 8.19 -12.82
C GLN A 466 24.14 7.27 -11.85
N GLY A 467 24.57 6.02 -11.69
CA GLY A 467 24.04 5.11 -10.66
C GLY A 467 22.81 4.29 -11.08
N LEU A 468 21.99 3.91 -10.10
CA LEU A 468 20.93 2.89 -10.25
C LEU A 468 19.55 3.52 -10.39
N MET A 469 18.88 3.26 -11.52
CA MET A 469 17.46 3.49 -11.70
C MET A 469 16.71 2.16 -11.60
N ASN A 470 15.98 1.98 -10.50
CA ASN A 470 15.18 0.80 -10.25
C ASN A 470 13.69 1.17 -10.34
N ILE A 471 13.01 0.60 -11.32
CA ILE A 471 11.57 0.77 -11.57
C ILE A 471 10.94 -0.61 -11.47
N SER A 472 10.46 -0.97 -10.28
CA SER A 472 10.07 -2.36 -10.01
C SER A 472 8.77 -2.52 -9.25
N ASN A 473 8.13 -3.67 -9.42
CA ASN A 473 6.91 -4.03 -8.70
C ASN A 473 5.76 -3.00 -8.88
N ASN A 474 5.71 -2.30 -10.03
CA ASN A 474 4.64 -1.34 -10.31
C ASN A 474 3.51 -2.00 -11.10
N SER A 475 2.27 -1.52 -10.89
CA SER A 475 1.10 -1.87 -11.69
C SER A 475 0.70 -0.67 -12.55
N VAL A 476 0.59 -0.87 -13.87
CA VAL A 476 0.36 0.20 -14.84
C VAL A 476 -0.79 -0.16 -15.76
N PHE A 477 -1.80 0.70 -15.84
CA PHE A 477 -3.04 0.43 -16.56
C PHE A 477 -3.35 1.55 -17.55
N SER A 478 -3.78 1.18 -18.76
CA SER A 478 -4.36 2.12 -19.73
C SER A 478 -3.46 3.28 -20.14
N PHE A 479 -2.15 3.13 -20.11
CA PHE A 479 -1.22 4.07 -20.77
C PHE A 479 -0.89 3.59 -22.18
N PHE A 480 -0.43 4.49 -23.06
CA PHE A 480 0.10 4.09 -24.36
C PHE A 480 1.53 3.53 -24.26
N GLN A 481 2.34 4.08 -23.35
CA GLN A 481 3.72 3.66 -23.07
C GLN A 481 3.93 3.53 -21.56
N PHE A 482 4.78 2.61 -21.12
CA PHE A 482 5.19 2.54 -19.73
C PHE A 482 6.37 3.49 -19.50
N ILE A 483 7.51 3.23 -20.14
CA ILE A 483 8.73 4.03 -19.99
C ILE A 483 9.21 4.50 -21.36
N VAL A 484 9.49 5.79 -21.47
CA VAL A 484 10.16 6.41 -22.61
C VAL A 484 11.48 6.98 -22.14
N TRP A 485 12.58 6.55 -22.77
CA TRP A 485 13.91 7.09 -22.51
C TRP A 485 14.36 7.96 -23.68
N ASP A 486 14.49 9.26 -23.44
CA ASP A 486 14.80 10.31 -24.43
C ASP A 486 15.89 11.26 -23.89
N THR A 487 17.05 10.70 -23.55
CA THR A 487 18.19 11.49 -23.06
C THR A 487 19.48 10.67 -23.03
N VAL A 488 20.62 11.35 -23.00
CA VAL A 488 21.95 10.75 -22.83
C VAL A 488 22.09 10.14 -21.44
N ALA A 489 22.32 8.83 -21.34
CA ALA A 489 22.73 8.17 -20.10
C ALA A 489 24.22 8.44 -19.79
N VAL A 490 24.62 8.48 -18.52
CA VAL A 490 26.05 8.54 -18.11
C VAL A 490 26.30 7.69 -16.88
N ASN A 491 26.83 6.47 -17.05
CA ASN A 491 27.01 5.46 -16.01
C ASN A 491 25.71 5.03 -15.32
N VAL A 492 24.66 4.74 -16.12
CA VAL A 492 23.35 4.27 -15.63
C VAL A 492 23.28 2.74 -15.62
N SER A 493 22.87 2.18 -14.49
CA SER A 493 22.22 0.86 -14.46
C SER A 493 20.70 1.04 -14.41
N LEU A 494 20.01 0.59 -15.45
CA LEU A 494 18.55 0.60 -15.52
C LEU A 494 18.00 -0.79 -15.24
N GLU A 495 17.27 -0.93 -14.15
CA GLU A 495 16.57 -2.14 -13.73
C GLU A 495 15.06 -1.91 -13.81
N VAL A 496 14.39 -2.63 -14.70
CA VAL A 496 12.94 -2.64 -14.84
C VAL A 496 12.48 -4.06 -14.54
N THR A 497 12.03 -4.33 -13.30
CA THR A 497 11.72 -5.69 -12.87
C THR A 497 10.36 -5.85 -12.22
N GLU A 498 9.74 -7.03 -12.35
CA GLU A 498 8.51 -7.38 -11.62
C GLU A 498 7.32 -6.41 -11.87
N ASN A 499 7.31 -5.68 -12.98
CA ASN A 499 6.21 -4.76 -13.28
C ASN A 499 5.07 -5.50 -13.98
N TYR A 500 3.84 -5.17 -13.60
CA TYR A 500 2.64 -5.55 -14.34
C TYR A 500 2.15 -4.36 -15.15
N VAL A 501 2.32 -4.43 -16.48
CA VAL A 501 1.90 -3.37 -17.40
C VAL A 501 0.82 -3.90 -18.32
N ASN A 502 -0.37 -3.33 -18.20
CA ASN A 502 -1.51 -3.64 -19.02
C ASN A 502 -1.96 -2.38 -19.79
N HIS A 503 -1.63 -2.35 -21.08
CA HIS A 503 -1.97 -1.25 -21.99
C HIS A 503 -3.38 -1.37 -22.58
N THR A 504 -4.14 -2.41 -22.24
CA THR A 504 -5.48 -2.60 -22.82
C THR A 504 -6.43 -1.47 -22.44
N GLY A 505 -7.32 -1.13 -23.37
CA GLY A 505 -8.28 -0.04 -23.20
C GLY A 505 -7.72 1.35 -23.52
N ASN A 506 -6.43 1.48 -23.83
CA ASN A 506 -5.88 2.73 -24.34
C ASN A 506 -6.12 2.85 -25.86
N SER A 507 -6.71 3.97 -26.31
CA SER A 507 -7.02 4.21 -27.73
C SER A 507 -6.16 5.29 -28.37
N TYR A 508 -5.16 5.80 -27.63
CA TYR A 508 -4.23 6.80 -28.15
C TYR A 508 -3.44 6.19 -29.32
N SER A 509 -3.49 6.83 -30.48
CA SER A 509 -2.82 6.38 -31.70
C SER A 509 -2.13 7.56 -32.39
N PRO A 510 -0.92 7.94 -31.93
CA PRO A 510 -0.15 9.05 -32.49
C PRO A 510 0.45 8.82 -33.89
N GLY A 511 0.15 7.69 -34.55
CA GLY A 511 0.76 7.31 -35.84
C GLY A 511 2.20 6.77 -35.70
N ILE A 512 2.68 6.58 -34.47
CA ILE A 512 3.94 5.91 -34.13
C ILE A 512 3.67 4.55 -33.49
N THR A 513 4.68 3.70 -33.48
CA THR A 513 4.63 2.35 -32.91
C THR A 513 4.38 2.41 -31.40
N ALA A 514 3.36 1.67 -30.97
CA ALA A 514 2.97 1.61 -29.57
C ALA A 514 3.95 0.71 -28.79
N ALA A 515 4.95 1.33 -28.18
CA ALA A 515 5.98 0.64 -27.42
C ALA A 515 5.75 0.75 -25.91
N THR A 516 5.74 -0.38 -25.20
CA THR A 516 5.71 -0.40 -23.73
C THR A 516 6.95 0.24 -23.15
N PHE A 517 8.12 -0.18 -23.63
CA PHE A 517 9.39 0.45 -23.37
C PHE A 517 10.00 0.95 -24.69
N SER A 518 10.39 2.22 -24.75
CA SER A 518 11.07 2.80 -25.90
C SER A 518 12.33 3.56 -25.53
N PHE A 519 13.44 3.24 -26.19
CA PHE A 519 14.59 4.14 -26.29
C PHE A 519 14.39 5.03 -27.51
N TYR A 520 14.18 6.33 -27.31
CA TYR A 520 14.08 7.30 -28.38
C TYR A 520 15.46 7.91 -28.69
N ILE A 521 16.00 7.56 -29.85
CA ILE A 521 17.41 7.76 -30.18
C ILE A 521 17.54 8.90 -31.19
N THR A 522 18.00 10.04 -30.69
CA THR A 522 18.27 11.24 -31.47
C THR A 522 19.77 11.38 -31.77
N GLY A 523 20.15 12.28 -32.68
CA GLY A 523 21.54 12.46 -33.14
C GLY A 523 22.59 12.88 -32.09
N GLY A 524 22.22 13.00 -30.81
CA GLY A 524 23.05 13.54 -29.74
C GLY A 524 23.44 12.57 -28.63
N TRP A 525 22.95 11.32 -28.61
CA TRP A 525 23.22 10.41 -27.50
C TRP A 525 23.45 8.95 -27.89
N ASP A 526 24.18 8.21 -27.06
CA ASP A 526 24.60 6.83 -27.31
C ASP A 526 24.34 5.88 -26.13
N PHE A 527 24.44 4.58 -26.38
CA PHE A 527 24.27 3.55 -25.36
C PHE A 527 25.48 3.38 -24.44
N SER A 528 26.63 4.00 -24.71
CA SER A 528 27.87 3.83 -23.91
C SER A 528 27.70 4.33 -22.48
N GLY A 529 26.73 5.22 -22.28
CA GLY A 529 26.28 5.69 -20.98
C GLY A 529 25.64 4.65 -20.08
N PHE A 530 25.21 3.50 -20.59
CA PHE A 530 24.60 2.45 -19.76
C PHE A 530 25.64 1.41 -19.34
N THR A 531 25.75 1.20 -18.03
CA THR A 531 26.46 0.05 -17.46
C THR A 531 25.63 -1.22 -17.54
N GLU A 532 24.30 -1.10 -17.45
CA GLU A 532 23.36 -2.20 -17.57
C GLU A 532 21.98 -1.71 -17.98
N ILE A 533 21.30 -2.50 -18.82
CA ILE A 533 19.87 -2.37 -19.11
C ILE A 533 19.25 -3.75 -18.86
N LEU A 534 18.42 -3.87 -17.84
CA LEU A 534 17.79 -5.11 -17.43
C LEU A 534 16.26 -4.98 -17.43
N PHE A 535 15.62 -5.82 -18.22
CA PHE A 535 14.18 -6.11 -18.16
C PHE A 535 14.01 -7.53 -17.66
N GLN A 536 13.52 -7.71 -16.44
CA GLN A 536 13.39 -9.03 -15.83
C GLN A 536 12.04 -9.26 -15.15
N GLU A 537 11.43 -10.42 -15.36
CA GLU A 537 10.21 -10.84 -14.63
C GLU A 537 9.03 -9.85 -14.75
N ASN A 538 8.98 -9.08 -15.83
CA ASN A 538 7.84 -8.20 -16.09
C ASN A 538 6.74 -8.95 -16.83
N ILE A 539 5.50 -8.52 -16.63
CA ILE A 539 4.37 -8.88 -17.47
C ILE A 539 3.97 -7.67 -18.31
N PHE A 540 3.99 -7.85 -19.63
CA PHE A 540 3.54 -6.83 -20.56
C PHE A 540 2.35 -7.34 -21.38
N VAL A 541 1.23 -6.63 -21.27
CA VAL A 541 -0.04 -6.97 -21.91
C VAL A 541 -0.47 -5.82 -22.83
N LYS A 542 -0.64 -6.15 -24.10
CA LYS A 542 -1.25 -5.31 -25.14
C LYS A 542 -2.00 -6.19 -26.14
N SER A 543 -3.08 -6.80 -25.67
CA SER A 543 -3.86 -7.80 -26.41
C SER A 543 -4.98 -7.23 -27.27
N ASP A 544 -5.20 -5.91 -27.26
CA ASP A 544 -6.33 -5.24 -27.89
C ASP A 544 -5.99 -4.44 -29.15
N LEU A 545 -4.72 -4.10 -29.36
CA LEU A 545 -4.26 -3.33 -30.53
C LEU A 545 -3.03 -3.95 -31.20
N PRO A 546 -3.05 -4.12 -32.54
CA PRO A 546 -1.90 -4.63 -33.28
C PRO A 546 -0.77 -3.59 -33.36
N ASN A 547 0.35 -4.00 -33.93
CA ASN A 547 1.59 -3.25 -34.15
C ASN A 547 2.32 -2.83 -32.87
N GLY A 548 1.92 -3.35 -31.72
CA GLY A 548 2.61 -3.07 -30.46
C GLY A 548 3.99 -3.74 -30.37
N LEU A 549 4.92 -3.07 -29.69
CA LEU A 549 6.20 -3.64 -29.26
C LEU A 549 6.35 -3.53 -27.75
N ALA A 550 7.01 -4.50 -27.14
CA ALA A 550 7.34 -4.47 -25.72
C ALA A 550 8.61 -3.66 -25.46
N VAL A 551 9.68 -3.98 -26.20
CA VAL A 551 10.96 -3.25 -26.15
C VAL A 551 11.28 -2.75 -27.55
N TYR A 552 11.43 -1.43 -27.69
CA TYR A 552 11.61 -0.78 -28.99
C TYR A 552 12.83 0.16 -28.98
N LEU A 553 13.74 -0.03 -29.95
CA LEU A 553 14.82 0.91 -30.24
C LEU A 553 14.37 1.85 -31.36
N ASP A 554 13.95 3.05 -31.01
CA ASP A 554 13.40 4.02 -31.95
C ASP A 554 14.49 4.95 -32.49
N TYR A 555 14.86 4.75 -33.75
CA TYR A 555 15.81 5.59 -34.48
C TYR A 555 15.12 6.64 -35.36
N GLY A 556 13.80 6.80 -35.26
CA GLY A 556 13.05 7.81 -36.01
C GLY A 556 13.54 9.25 -35.77
N GLY A 557 14.19 9.49 -34.61
CA GLY A 557 14.85 10.76 -34.27
C GLY A 557 16.19 11.01 -34.97
N GLY A 558 16.67 10.11 -35.82
CA GLY A 558 17.87 10.29 -36.65
C GLY A 558 19.20 9.95 -35.98
N GLY A 559 19.21 9.30 -34.82
CA GLY A 559 20.44 8.77 -34.22
C GLY A 559 20.97 7.52 -34.93
N THR A 560 22.23 7.15 -34.67
CA THR A 560 22.88 5.97 -35.29
C THR A 560 23.60 5.07 -34.30
N ASN A 561 23.59 5.42 -33.01
CA ASN A 561 24.32 4.70 -31.98
C ASN A 561 23.64 3.38 -31.63
N LEU A 562 24.46 2.33 -31.49
CA LEU A 562 23.99 0.96 -31.26
C LEU A 562 24.39 0.49 -29.86
N PRO A 563 23.60 -0.37 -29.22
CA PRO A 563 24.03 -1.01 -27.98
C PRO A 563 25.27 -1.88 -28.20
N ALA A 564 26.09 -2.03 -27.15
CA ALA A 564 27.16 -3.01 -27.12
C ALA A 564 26.60 -4.44 -27.06
N ALA A 565 27.46 -5.44 -27.33
CA ALA A 565 27.07 -6.84 -27.27
C ALA A 565 26.57 -7.21 -25.86
N GLY A 566 25.38 -7.81 -25.78
CA GLY A 566 24.72 -8.22 -24.55
C GLY A 566 24.35 -7.09 -23.58
N GLN A 567 24.35 -5.83 -24.03
CA GLN A 567 24.09 -4.69 -23.15
C GLN A 567 22.62 -4.62 -22.68
N ILE A 568 21.68 -5.06 -23.52
CA ILE A 568 20.26 -5.11 -23.19
C ILE A 568 19.88 -6.54 -22.78
N LYS A 569 19.46 -6.73 -21.54
CA LYS A 569 19.04 -8.03 -20.99
C LYS A 569 17.52 -8.08 -20.89
N ILE A 570 16.93 -9.11 -21.48
CA ILE A 570 15.48 -9.35 -21.51
C ILE A 570 15.27 -10.78 -21.02
N LEU A 571 15.03 -10.92 -19.72
CA LEU A 571 15.08 -12.19 -18.99
C LEU A 571 13.73 -12.50 -18.34
N ASP A 572 13.22 -13.72 -18.54
CA ASP A 572 12.09 -14.25 -17.78
C ASP A 572 10.82 -13.36 -17.79
N ASN A 573 10.64 -12.55 -18.84
CA ASN A 573 9.46 -11.70 -19.00
C ASN A 573 8.32 -12.47 -19.67
N PHE A 574 7.11 -11.96 -19.49
CA PHE A 574 5.90 -12.46 -20.11
C PHE A 574 5.30 -11.43 -21.07
N PHE A 575 5.04 -11.85 -22.31
CA PHE A 575 4.47 -11.01 -23.34
C PHE A 575 3.12 -11.56 -23.81
N SER A 576 2.08 -10.72 -23.76
CA SER A 576 0.80 -10.96 -24.44
C SER A 576 0.49 -9.78 -25.36
N TYR A 577 0.83 -9.92 -26.64
CA TYR A 577 0.74 -8.84 -27.64
C TYR A 577 -0.04 -9.30 -28.86
N LEU A 578 -1.03 -8.50 -29.27
CA LEU A 578 -1.79 -8.77 -30.48
C LEU A 578 -0.90 -8.58 -31.72
N GLN A 579 -0.89 -9.58 -32.59
CA GLN A 579 -0.19 -9.53 -33.89
C GLN A 579 -0.98 -8.73 -34.94
N PRO A 580 -0.32 -8.21 -36.00
CA PRO A 580 1.14 -8.20 -36.22
C PRO A 580 1.88 -7.30 -35.22
N TRP A 581 3.18 -7.51 -35.00
CA TRP A 581 4.01 -6.66 -34.14
C TRP A 581 4.84 -5.69 -34.97
N GLY A 582 5.03 -4.46 -34.47
CA GLY A 582 5.69 -3.37 -35.20
C GLY A 582 4.81 -2.76 -36.30
N GLY A 583 4.99 -1.47 -36.54
CA GLY A 583 4.32 -0.72 -37.60
C GLY A 583 5.11 -0.72 -38.92
N PRO A 584 4.57 -0.06 -39.96
CA PRO A 584 5.31 0.17 -41.20
C PRO A 584 6.63 0.92 -40.92
N GLY A 585 7.74 0.34 -41.34
CA GLY A 585 9.06 0.89 -41.07
C GLY A 585 9.76 0.32 -39.84
N ASP A 586 9.18 -0.66 -39.16
CA ASP A 586 9.85 -1.37 -38.06
C ASP A 586 10.39 -2.73 -38.50
N THR A 587 11.46 -3.17 -37.85
CA THR A 587 12.03 -4.50 -37.99
C THR A 587 12.01 -5.21 -36.63
N LEU A 588 11.55 -6.46 -36.62
CA LEU A 588 11.58 -7.32 -35.44
C LEU A 588 12.96 -7.96 -35.28
N LEU A 589 13.38 -8.18 -34.03
CA LEU A 589 14.52 -9.05 -33.77
C LEU A 589 14.18 -10.49 -34.19
N PRO A 590 15.11 -11.20 -34.87
CA PRO A 590 14.92 -12.61 -35.18
C PRO A 590 14.93 -13.47 -33.91
N ALA A 591 14.38 -14.68 -34.01
CA ALA A 591 14.34 -15.63 -32.91
C ALA A 591 15.74 -16.01 -32.41
N VAL A 592 15.87 -16.23 -31.09
CA VAL A 592 17.11 -16.68 -30.42
C VAL A 592 16.83 -18.01 -29.73
N PRO A 593 17.07 -19.17 -30.39
CA PRO A 593 16.69 -20.47 -29.84
C PRO A 593 17.23 -20.71 -28.41
N PRO A 594 16.41 -21.24 -27.49
CA PRO A 594 15.07 -21.80 -27.70
C PRO A 594 13.92 -20.77 -27.73
N GLN A 595 14.19 -19.48 -27.63
CA GLN A 595 13.19 -18.41 -27.59
C GLN A 595 12.61 -18.14 -29.00
N PRO A 596 11.28 -17.97 -29.13
CA PRO A 596 10.64 -17.61 -30.40
C PRO A 596 10.96 -16.15 -30.79
N VAL A 597 10.40 -15.68 -31.91
CA VAL A 597 10.31 -14.23 -32.17
C VAL A 597 9.44 -13.62 -31.08
N LEU A 598 9.91 -12.53 -30.48
CA LEU A 598 9.24 -11.78 -29.42
C LEU A 598 8.84 -10.39 -29.94
N PRO A 599 7.93 -9.64 -29.27
CA PRO A 599 7.57 -8.28 -29.64
C PRO A 599 8.70 -7.28 -29.29
N ILE A 600 9.90 -7.54 -29.78
CA ILE A 600 11.10 -6.71 -29.62
C ILE A 600 11.53 -6.28 -31.00
N GLY A 601 11.74 -4.98 -31.17
CA GLY A 601 12.02 -4.43 -32.50
C GLY A 601 12.75 -3.10 -32.47
N TYR A 602 12.95 -2.56 -33.65
CA TYR A 602 13.68 -1.32 -33.89
C TYR A 602 13.25 -0.70 -35.23
N THR A 603 13.48 0.59 -35.41
CA THR A 603 13.20 1.25 -36.70
C THR A 603 14.06 0.64 -37.81
N THR A 604 13.54 0.50 -39.02
CA THR A 604 14.24 -0.11 -40.17
C THR A 604 15.39 0.77 -40.66
N GLY A 605 16.54 0.15 -40.96
CA GLY A 605 17.72 0.81 -41.54
C GLY A 605 19.00 0.67 -40.70
N PRO A 606 18.97 0.98 -39.39
CA PRO A 606 20.07 0.70 -38.46
C PRO A 606 20.40 -0.81 -38.38
N PRO A 607 21.69 -1.19 -38.26
CA PRO A 607 22.13 -2.59 -38.21
C PRO A 607 22.02 -3.18 -36.80
N VAL A 608 20.84 -3.07 -36.18
CA VAL A 608 20.57 -3.72 -34.88
C VAL A 608 20.60 -5.23 -35.07
N THR A 609 21.27 -5.94 -34.16
CA THR A 609 21.43 -7.40 -34.24
C THR A 609 21.16 -8.07 -32.90
N VAL A 610 20.83 -9.35 -32.92
CA VAL A 610 20.55 -10.13 -31.70
C VAL A 610 21.73 -10.20 -30.72
N THR A 611 22.96 -10.01 -31.18
CA THR A 611 24.15 -10.04 -30.30
C THR A 611 24.17 -8.88 -29.31
N MET A 612 23.40 -7.82 -29.56
CA MET A 612 23.23 -6.69 -28.65
C MET A 612 22.35 -7.03 -27.43
N PHE A 613 21.66 -8.16 -27.49
CA PHE A 613 20.68 -8.58 -26.50
C PHE A 613 21.09 -9.88 -25.82
N VAL A 614 20.73 -10.02 -24.55
CA VAL A 614 20.66 -11.31 -23.86
C VAL A 614 19.18 -11.64 -23.69
N ILE A 615 18.69 -12.66 -24.41
CA ILE A 615 17.28 -13.06 -24.41
C ILE A 615 17.19 -14.48 -23.87
N GLN A 616 16.55 -14.65 -22.71
CA GLN A 616 16.43 -15.95 -22.05
C GLN A 616 15.16 -16.04 -21.22
N GLY A 617 14.55 -17.22 -21.16
CA GLY A 617 13.48 -17.53 -20.21
C GLY A 617 12.14 -16.83 -20.44
N ASN A 618 12.05 -15.92 -21.41
CA ASN A 618 10.80 -15.21 -21.71
C ASN A 618 9.73 -16.14 -22.29
N GLN A 619 8.49 -15.74 -22.06
CA GLN A 619 7.28 -16.46 -22.46
C GLN A 619 6.39 -15.57 -23.33
N LEU A 620 5.74 -16.19 -24.31
CA LEU A 620 4.83 -15.54 -25.26
C LEU A 620 3.49 -16.28 -25.27
N PHE A 621 2.39 -15.53 -25.18
CA PHE A 621 1.02 -16.06 -25.14
C PHE A 621 0.10 -15.44 -26.19
#